data_AF-A0A139N3P3-F1
#
_entry.id   AF-A0A139N3P3-F1
#
_cell.length_a   1.000
_cell.length_b   1.000
_cell.length_c   1.000
_cell.angle_alpha   90.00
_cell.angle_beta   90.00
_cell.angle_gamma   90.00
#
_symmetry.space_group_name_H-M   'P 1'
#
loop_
_entity.id
_entity.type
_entity.pdbx_description
1 polymer ?
#
loop_
_entity_poly.entity_id
_entity_poly.type
_entity_poly.pdbx_seq_one_letter_code
_entity_poly.pdbx_strand_id
1 'polypeptide(L)'
;MKEISQLTFDTKYKFQVSLGTLLILLPLIFIGYIFSINKAEILFTNEQYNNFTMKSQSIVNNLQQNYEHIFCFSLLLLILSVPVGIYLITKGLSDWKKFEDLDFKKRALEIDEINKRITKAPPQAIEENIKSDSKLEQLTGEISEKNIKSYQSIENSVVRRIYETSPVNYKIVSDRILNGFLYDVIAMGQGMFDKDIIFEIKYLQNNIASSVLDSYVVKLYELSNNYSIETNRLPNKELILVTTDETFNHIDRLINMQKKRNNFSIIVLKENEIEKTNFFN
;
A
#
# COMPACT_ATOMS: atom_id res chain seq x y z
N MET A 1 -21.27 -16.85 9.43
CA MET A 1 -22.13 -16.59 8.25
C MET A 1 -21.74 -15.32 7.46
N LYS A 2 -21.09 -14.30 8.06
CA LYS A 2 -20.60 -13.07 7.37
C LYS A 2 -19.43 -13.31 6.39
N GLU A 3 -18.52 -14.24 6.70
CA GLU A 3 -17.33 -14.48 5.85
C GLU A 3 -17.67 -15.08 4.48
N ILE A 4 -18.63 -16.00 4.42
CA ILE A 4 -19.07 -16.62 3.15
C ILE A 4 -19.67 -15.56 2.21
N SER A 5 -20.42 -14.58 2.75
CA SER A 5 -20.95 -13.48 1.93
C SER A 5 -19.88 -12.56 1.39
N GLN A 6 -18.79 -12.30 2.14
CA GLN A 6 -17.68 -11.48 1.67
C GLN A 6 -16.85 -12.21 0.61
N LEU A 7 -16.55 -13.50 0.80
CA LEU A 7 -15.80 -14.30 -0.17
C LEU A 7 -16.54 -14.43 -1.52
N THR A 8 -17.87 -14.62 -1.45
CA THR A 8 -18.74 -14.70 -2.63
C THR A 8 -18.81 -13.36 -3.37
N PHE A 9 -18.81 -12.24 -2.63
CA PHE A 9 -18.85 -10.91 -3.21
C PHE A 9 -17.49 -10.48 -3.81
N ASP A 10 -16.39 -10.78 -3.13
CA ASP A 10 -15.02 -10.48 -3.58
C ASP A 10 -14.65 -11.19 -4.89
N THR A 11 -15.21 -12.39 -5.08
CA THR A 11 -14.97 -13.19 -6.29
C THR A 11 -15.87 -12.74 -7.46
N LYS A 12 -17.05 -12.19 -7.18
CA LYS A 12 -18.08 -11.93 -8.20
C LYS A 12 -17.66 -10.86 -9.21
N TYR A 13 -17.22 -9.69 -8.76
CA TYR A 13 -16.85 -8.60 -9.66
C TYR A 13 -15.55 -8.91 -10.42
N LYS A 14 -14.60 -9.63 -9.80
CA LYS A 14 -13.38 -10.14 -10.46
C LYS A 14 -13.74 -11.12 -11.57
N PHE A 15 -14.67 -12.03 -11.31
CA PHE A 15 -15.19 -12.96 -12.32
C PHE A 15 -15.87 -12.22 -13.48
N GLN A 16 -16.70 -11.21 -13.18
CA GLN A 16 -17.37 -10.40 -14.21
C GLN A 16 -16.36 -9.67 -15.11
N VAL A 17 -15.34 -9.04 -14.54
CA VAL A 17 -14.28 -8.36 -15.30
C VAL A 17 -13.51 -9.36 -16.16
N SER A 18 -13.08 -10.50 -15.60
CA SER A 18 -12.36 -11.54 -16.34
C SER A 18 -13.17 -12.13 -17.49
N LEU A 19 -14.45 -12.43 -17.25
CA LEU A 19 -15.36 -12.91 -18.29
C LEU A 19 -15.56 -11.86 -19.39
N GLY A 20 -15.72 -10.59 -19.01
CA GLY A 20 -15.85 -9.50 -19.97
C GLY A 20 -14.59 -9.32 -20.84
N THR A 21 -13.40 -9.41 -20.23
CA THR A 21 -12.11 -9.40 -20.95
C THR A 21 -12.01 -10.56 -21.93
N LEU A 22 -12.40 -11.77 -21.51
CA LEU A 22 -12.42 -12.94 -22.39
C LEU A 22 -13.35 -12.75 -23.60
N LEU A 23 -14.55 -12.20 -23.38
CA LEU A 23 -15.51 -11.94 -24.45
C LEU A 23 -15.02 -10.89 -25.46
N ILE A 24 -14.17 -9.95 -25.04
CA ILE A 24 -13.54 -8.98 -25.95
C ILE A 24 -12.37 -9.62 -26.71
N LEU A 25 -11.53 -10.42 -26.04
CA LEU A 25 -10.35 -11.02 -26.66
C LEU A 25 -10.68 -12.13 -27.66
N LEU A 26 -11.71 -12.92 -27.39
CA LEU A 26 -12.08 -14.08 -28.20
C LEU A 26 -12.28 -13.74 -29.70
N PRO A 27 -13.12 -12.76 -30.10
CA PRO A 27 -13.26 -12.40 -31.52
C PRO A 27 -11.97 -11.86 -32.12
N LEU A 28 -11.13 -11.15 -31.35
CA LEU A 28 -9.84 -10.63 -31.83
C LEU A 28 -8.86 -11.76 -32.15
N ILE A 29 -8.87 -12.84 -31.37
CA ILE A 29 -8.05 -14.03 -31.64
C ILE A 29 -8.47 -14.68 -32.96
N PHE A 30 -9.78 -14.85 -33.19
CA PHE A 30 -10.28 -15.40 -34.46
C PHE A 30 -9.91 -14.52 -35.66
N ILE A 31 -10.06 -13.20 -35.53
CA ILE A 31 -9.67 -12.26 -36.58
C ILE A 31 -8.16 -12.34 -36.83
N GLY A 32 -7.34 -12.33 -35.78
CA GLY A 32 -5.89 -12.47 -35.88
C GLY A 32 -5.47 -13.78 -36.55
N TYR A 33 -6.13 -14.90 -36.21
CA TYR A 33 -5.93 -16.19 -36.87
C TYR A 33 -6.23 -16.11 -38.38
N ILE A 34 -7.38 -15.53 -38.77
CA ILE A 34 -7.76 -15.35 -40.18
C ILE A 34 -6.69 -14.57 -40.94
N PHE A 35 -6.20 -13.46 -40.38
CA PHE A 35 -5.15 -12.65 -41.01
C PHE A 35 -3.78 -13.33 -41.06
N SER A 36 -3.52 -14.31 -40.19
CA SER A 36 -2.28 -15.09 -40.19
C SER A 36 -2.25 -16.17 -41.27
N ILE A 37 -3.40 -16.50 -41.88
CA ILE A 37 -3.45 -17.53 -42.93
C ILE A 37 -2.75 -17.02 -44.19
N ASN A 38 -1.92 -17.88 -44.79
CA ASN A 38 -1.25 -17.59 -46.04
C ASN A 38 -2.29 -17.50 -47.17
N LYS A 39 -2.57 -16.28 -47.63
CA LYS A 39 -3.60 -16.02 -48.64
C LYS A 39 -3.32 -16.72 -49.98
N ALA A 40 -2.05 -17.01 -50.28
CA ALA A 40 -1.65 -17.74 -51.49
C ALA A 40 -2.10 -19.21 -51.49
N GLU A 41 -2.45 -19.77 -50.32
CA GLU A 41 -2.94 -21.15 -50.19
C GLU A 41 -4.46 -21.28 -50.38
N ILE A 42 -5.19 -20.15 -50.37
CA ILE A 42 -6.66 -20.13 -50.39
C ILE A 42 -7.22 -19.38 -51.61
N LEU A 43 -6.51 -18.36 -52.10
CA LEU A 43 -6.93 -17.55 -53.24
C LEU A 43 -6.34 -18.11 -54.55
N PHE A 44 -7.19 -18.76 -55.34
CA PHE A 44 -6.85 -19.26 -56.67
C PHE A 44 -7.52 -18.42 -57.74
N THR A 45 -6.81 -18.17 -58.85
CA THR A 45 -7.43 -17.59 -60.04
C THR A 45 -8.37 -18.61 -60.69
N ASN A 46 -9.35 -18.14 -61.47
CA ASN A 46 -10.28 -19.02 -62.18
C ASN A 46 -9.54 -19.99 -63.13
N GLU A 47 -8.43 -19.55 -63.74
CA GLU A 47 -7.60 -20.40 -64.60
C GLU A 47 -6.94 -21.54 -63.81
N GLN A 48 -6.34 -21.24 -62.66
CA GLN A 48 -5.73 -22.25 -61.78
C GLN A 48 -6.77 -23.24 -61.24
N TYR A 49 -7.93 -22.75 -60.83
CA TYR A 49 -9.02 -23.57 -60.33
C TYR A 49 -9.59 -24.51 -61.40
N ASN A 50 -9.74 -24.03 -62.62
CA ASN A 50 -10.26 -24.84 -63.74
C ASN A 50 -9.27 -25.92 -64.21
N ASN A 51 -7.96 -25.74 -63.95
CA ASN A 51 -6.93 -26.74 -64.25
C ASN A 51 -6.83 -27.86 -63.20
N PHE A 52 -7.57 -27.78 -62.09
CA PHE A 52 -7.58 -28.81 -61.06
C PHE A 52 -8.48 -30.01 -61.39
N THR A 53 -8.16 -31.17 -60.78
CA THR A 53 -9.08 -32.31 -60.80
C THR A 53 -10.35 -32.01 -60.00
N MET A 54 -11.47 -32.68 -60.31
CA MET A 54 -12.73 -32.52 -59.57
C MET A 54 -12.56 -32.72 -58.05
N LYS A 55 -11.72 -33.67 -57.63
CA LYS A 55 -11.45 -33.93 -56.21
C LYS A 55 -10.71 -32.76 -55.56
N SER A 56 -9.73 -32.19 -56.25
CA SER A 56 -9.00 -31.00 -55.78
C SER A 56 -9.89 -29.76 -55.72
N GLN A 57 -10.76 -29.56 -56.71
CA GLN A 57 -11.76 -28.47 -56.71
C GLN A 57 -12.69 -28.55 -55.50
N SER A 58 -13.18 -29.75 -55.16
CA SER A 58 -14.00 -29.96 -53.95
C SER A 58 -13.27 -29.61 -52.66
N ILE A 59 -11.98 -29.92 -52.55
CA ILE A 59 -11.16 -29.56 -51.38
C ILE A 59 -11.00 -28.03 -51.28
N VAL A 60 -10.69 -27.36 -52.39
CA VAL A 60 -10.55 -25.90 -52.43
C VAL A 60 -11.85 -25.20 -52.06
N ASN A 61 -12.99 -25.67 -52.58
CA ASN A 61 -14.31 -25.12 -52.24
C ASN A 61 -14.60 -25.26 -50.75
N ASN A 62 -14.32 -26.42 -50.14
CA ASN A 62 -14.51 -26.62 -48.72
C ASN A 62 -13.60 -25.70 -47.88
N LEU A 63 -12.36 -25.48 -48.30
CA LEU A 63 -11.43 -24.58 -47.62
C LEU A 63 -11.89 -23.11 -47.69
N GLN A 64 -12.29 -22.64 -48.86
CA GLN A 64 -12.83 -21.29 -49.05
C GLN A 64 -14.13 -21.09 -48.26
N GLN A 65 -15.04 -22.05 -48.31
CA GLN A 65 -16.29 -22.02 -47.56
C GLN A 65 -16.04 -22.00 -46.04
N ASN A 66 -15.11 -22.82 -45.53
CA ASN A 66 -14.73 -22.80 -44.11
C ASN A 66 -14.12 -21.46 -43.70
N TYR A 67 -13.28 -20.86 -44.55
CA TYR A 67 -12.70 -19.54 -44.32
C TYR A 67 -13.79 -18.46 -44.23
N GLU A 68 -14.74 -18.45 -45.16
CA GLU A 68 -15.88 -17.53 -45.16
C GLU A 68 -16.75 -17.71 -43.91
N HIS A 69 -17.04 -18.95 -43.52
CA HIS A 69 -17.81 -19.25 -42.31
C HIS A 69 -17.11 -18.76 -41.04
N ILE A 70 -15.80 -19.01 -40.90
CA ILE A 70 -15.01 -18.56 -39.76
C ILE A 70 -14.97 -17.02 -39.71
N PHE A 71 -14.83 -16.36 -40.86
CA PHE A 71 -14.87 -14.90 -40.96
C PHE A 71 -16.22 -14.32 -40.55
N CYS A 72 -17.32 -14.80 -41.12
CA CYS A 72 -18.67 -14.37 -40.76
C CYS A 72 -18.99 -14.64 -39.28
N PHE A 73 -18.59 -15.80 -38.76
CA PHE A 73 -18.74 -16.14 -37.35
C PHE A 73 -17.93 -15.19 -36.45
N SER A 74 -16.70 -14.83 -36.82
CA SER A 74 -15.88 -13.88 -36.06
C SER A 74 -16.48 -12.48 -36.00
N LEU A 75 -17.09 -12.00 -37.10
CA LEU A 75 -17.79 -10.72 -37.14
C LEU A 75 -19.05 -10.73 -36.27
N LEU A 76 -19.83 -11.83 -36.33
CA LEU A 76 -21.00 -12.00 -35.48
C LEU A 76 -20.61 -12.04 -34.00
N LEU A 77 -19.56 -12.79 -33.65
CA LEU A 77 -19.01 -12.80 -32.30
C LEU A 77 -18.61 -11.40 -31.86
N LEU A 78 -17.92 -10.63 -32.70
CA LEU A 78 -17.52 -9.26 -32.36
C LEU A 78 -18.72 -8.39 -31.99
N ILE A 79 -19.79 -8.42 -32.78
CA ILE A 79 -20.99 -7.61 -32.56
C ILE A 79 -21.74 -8.03 -31.28
N LEU A 80 -21.76 -9.32 -30.95
CA LEU A 80 -22.49 -9.83 -29.79
C LEU A 80 -21.66 -9.81 -28.50
N SER A 81 -20.41 -10.24 -28.56
CA SER A 81 -19.58 -10.47 -27.37
C SER A 81 -18.92 -9.20 -26.86
N VAL A 82 -18.50 -8.27 -27.73
CA VAL A 82 -17.79 -7.05 -27.31
C VAL A 82 -18.68 -6.12 -26.48
N PRO A 83 -19.92 -5.78 -26.89
CA PRO A 83 -20.79 -4.94 -26.07
C PRO A 83 -21.12 -5.57 -24.72
N VAL A 84 -21.36 -6.88 -24.70
CA VAL A 84 -21.60 -7.63 -23.45
C VAL A 84 -20.34 -7.61 -22.58
N GLY A 85 -19.16 -7.78 -23.16
CA GLY A 85 -17.89 -7.72 -22.45
C GLY A 85 -17.63 -6.34 -21.83
N ILE A 86 -17.85 -5.27 -22.58
CA ILE A 86 -17.74 -3.88 -22.07
C ILE A 86 -18.74 -3.66 -20.93
N TYR A 87 -19.98 -4.12 -21.07
CA TYR A 87 -20.98 -4.02 -20.01
C TYR A 87 -20.55 -4.77 -18.73
N LEU A 88 -20.02 -5.99 -18.86
CA LEU A 88 -19.54 -6.77 -17.72
C LEU A 88 -18.34 -6.11 -17.02
N ILE A 89 -17.38 -5.58 -17.79
CA ILE A 89 -16.21 -4.88 -17.22
C ILE A 89 -16.67 -3.61 -16.49
N THR A 90 -17.46 -2.76 -17.14
CA THR A 90 -17.92 -1.50 -16.54
C THR A 90 -18.74 -1.73 -15.27
N LYS A 91 -19.65 -2.72 -15.29
CA LYS A 91 -20.42 -3.11 -14.11
C LYS A 91 -19.54 -3.70 -13.01
N GLY A 92 -18.61 -4.59 -13.36
CA GLY A 92 -17.69 -5.21 -12.40
C GLY A 92 -16.79 -4.18 -11.72
N LEU A 93 -16.25 -3.21 -12.47
CA LEU A 93 -15.45 -2.11 -11.91
C LEU A 93 -16.29 -1.18 -11.02
N SER A 94 -17.53 -0.87 -11.42
CA SER A 94 -18.44 -0.08 -10.59
C SER A 94 -18.77 -0.78 -9.27
N ASP A 95 -19.06 -2.09 -9.31
CA ASP A 95 -19.39 -2.86 -8.11
C ASP A 95 -18.16 -3.08 -7.21
N TRP A 96 -16.96 -3.23 -7.80
CA TRP A 96 -15.70 -3.20 -7.06
C TRP A 96 -15.57 -1.88 -6.27
N LYS A 97 -15.69 -0.73 -6.93
CA LYS A 97 -15.55 0.57 -6.28
C LYS A 97 -16.50 0.75 -5.10
N LYS A 98 -17.77 0.34 -5.25
CA LYS A 98 -18.75 0.38 -4.14
C LYS A 98 -18.32 -0.48 -2.95
N PHE A 99 -17.73 -1.65 -3.21
CA PHE A 99 -17.24 -2.52 -2.15
C PHE A 99 -16.04 -1.91 -1.43
N GLU A 100 -15.11 -1.33 -2.18
CA GLU A 100 -13.97 -0.60 -1.63
C GLU A 100 -14.42 0.54 -0.71
N ASP A 101 -15.41 1.33 -1.13
CA ASP A 101 -15.98 2.40 -0.31
C ASP A 101 -16.64 1.87 0.98
N LEU A 102 -17.31 0.71 0.92
CA LEU A 102 -17.91 0.08 2.08
C LEU A 102 -16.86 -0.48 3.05
N ASP A 103 -15.80 -1.09 2.52
CA ASP A 103 -14.69 -1.60 3.33
C ASP A 103 -13.93 -0.45 4.01
N PHE A 104 -13.69 0.64 3.28
CA PHE A 104 -13.12 1.87 3.83
C PHE A 104 -13.97 2.42 4.99
N LYS A 105 -15.29 2.53 4.81
CA LYS A 105 -16.21 2.98 5.87
C LYS A 105 -16.18 2.05 7.09
N LYS A 106 -16.12 0.74 6.87
CA LYS A 106 -16.03 -0.25 7.95
C LYS A 106 -14.72 -0.09 8.74
N ARG A 107 -13.58 0.04 8.05
CA ARG A 107 -12.28 0.27 8.69
C ARG A 107 -12.23 1.58 9.44
N ALA A 108 -12.83 2.65 8.91
CA ALA A 108 -12.93 3.92 9.59
C ALA A 108 -13.68 3.80 10.94
N LEU A 109 -14.76 3.00 10.99
CA LEU A 109 -15.48 2.70 12.23
C LEU A 109 -14.64 1.89 13.22
N GLU A 110 -13.94 0.85 12.75
CA GLU A 110 -13.03 0.04 13.59
C GLU A 110 -11.90 0.92 14.19
N ILE A 111 -11.36 1.86 13.40
CA ILE A 111 -10.37 2.85 13.84
C ILE A 111 -10.96 3.83 14.86
N ASP A 112 -12.21 4.25 14.68
CA ASP A 112 -12.88 5.11 15.67
C ASP A 112 -13.11 4.37 17.00
N GLU A 113 -13.38 3.07 16.98
CA GLU A 113 -13.46 2.24 18.19
C GLU A 113 -12.11 2.08 18.88
N ILE A 114 -11.03 1.85 18.12
CA ILE A 114 -9.66 1.86 18.65
C ILE A 114 -9.36 3.22 19.29
N ASN A 115 -9.63 4.30 18.57
CA ASN A 115 -9.35 5.66 19.02
C ASN A 115 -10.11 6.05 20.30
N LYS A 116 -11.29 5.47 20.58
CA LYS A 116 -12.00 5.66 21.84
C LYS A 116 -11.30 5.04 23.05
N ARG A 117 -10.50 3.98 22.83
CA ARG A 117 -9.69 3.33 23.88
C ARG A 117 -8.37 4.05 24.12
N ILE A 118 -7.96 4.90 23.19
CA ILE A 118 -6.74 5.70 23.27
C ILE A 118 -7.04 6.99 24.05
N THR A 119 -6.26 7.27 25.10
CA THR A 119 -6.43 8.46 25.94
C THR A 119 -5.32 9.47 25.70
N LYS A 120 -5.59 10.75 25.96
CA LYS A 120 -4.58 11.81 25.86
C LYS A 120 -3.59 11.68 27.01
N ALA A 121 -2.29 11.70 26.70
CA ALA A 121 -1.25 11.68 27.71
C ALA A 121 -1.28 12.96 28.57
N PRO A 122 -1.12 12.86 29.91
CA PRO A 122 -0.93 14.03 30.74
C PRO A 122 0.46 14.65 30.45
N PRO A 123 0.62 15.98 30.55
CA PRO A 123 1.91 16.64 30.30
C PRO A 123 3.09 16.07 31.10
N GLN A 124 2.82 15.62 32.34
CA GLN A 124 3.81 15.02 33.23
C GLN A 124 4.42 13.73 32.65
N ALA A 125 3.62 12.87 32.02
CA ALA A 125 4.11 11.63 31.42
C ALA A 125 5.03 11.91 30.22
N ILE A 126 4.72 12.95 29.44
CA ILE A 126 5.56 13.39 28.31
C ILE A 126 6.89 13.92 28.86
N GLU A 127 6.82 14.77 29.89
CA GLU A 127 8.01 15.34 30.53
C GLU A 127 8.92 14.25 31.13
N GLU A 128 8.35 13.24 31.77
CA GLU A 128 9.08 12.10 32.33
C GLU A 128 9.75 11.25 31.24
N ASN A 129 9.08 11.04 30.11
CA ASN A 129 9.66 10.33 28.95
C ASN A 129 10.88 11.10 28.41
N ILE A 130 10.75 12.41 28.17
CA ILE A 130 11.86 13.26 27.71
C ILE A 130 13.03 13.25 28.71
N LYS A 131 12.74 13.33 30.02
CA LYS A 131 13.78 13.23 31.06
C LYS A 131 14.49 11.88 31.01
N SER A 132 13.77 10.80 30.79
CA SER A 132 14.34 9.45 30.70
C SER A 132 15.26 9.31 29.46
N ASP A 133 14.83 9.83 28.31
CA ASP A 133 15.59 9.81 27.07
C ASP A 133 16.84 10.68 27.16
N SER A 134 16.70 11.92 27.66
CA SER A 134 17.82 12.83 27.88
C SER A 134 18.85 12.27 28.87
N LYS A 135 18.39 11.53 29.89
CA LYS A 135 19.29 10.84 30.83
C LYS A 135 20.04 9.68 30.16
N LEU A 136 19.42 9.00 29.20
CA LEU A 136 20.12 7.98 28.39
C LEU A 136 21.18 8.60 27.48
N GLU A 137 20.95 9.80 26.96
CA GLU A 137 21.92 10.55 26.14
C GLU A 137 23.11 11.12 26.95
N GLN A 138 22.86 11.61 28.16
CA GLN A 138 23.86 12.31 28.99
C GLN A 138 24.40 11.49 30.18
N LEU A 139 23.94 10.26 30.34
CA LEU A 139 24.27 9.22 31.33
C LEU A 139 24.33 9.58 32.84
N THR A 140 24.46 10.84 33.29
CA THR A 140 24.43 11.21 34.73
C THR A 140 24.08 12.68 35.08
N GLY A 141 23.79 13.58 34.14
CA GLY A 141 23.49 15.00 34.45
C GLY A 141 22.02 15.32 34.80
N GLU A 142 21.79 16.31 35.67
CA GLU A 142 20.44 16.89 35.87
C GLU A 142 20.07 17.80 34.69
N ILE A 143 18.88 17.58 34.12
CA ILE A 143 18.38 18.33 32.97
C ILE A 143 17.52 19.50 33.46
N SER A 144 17.80 20.70 32.96
CA SER A 144 16.99 21.88 33.27
C SER A 144 15.62 21.86 32.56
N GLU A 145 14.61 22.49 33.17
CA GLU A 145 13.28 22.65 32.56
C GLU A 145 13.30 23.34 31.19
N LYS A 146 14.26 24.25 30.97
CA LYS A 146 14.48 24.93 29.69
C LYS A 146 14.90 23.95 28.59
N ASN A 147 15.74 22.97 28.93
CA ASN A 147 16.18 21.96 27.98
C ASN A 147 15.02 21.05 27.59
N ILE A 148 14.20 20.62 28.56
CA ILE A 148 13.02 19.78 28.29
C ILE A 148 12.06 20.46 27.31
N LYS A 149 11.78 21.76 27.50
CA LYS A 149 10.94 22.53 26.57
C LYS A 149 11.55 22.62 25.17
N SER A 150 12.87 22.71 25.07
CA SER A 150 13.57 22.71 23.78
C SER A 150 13.41 21.37 23.07
N TYR A 151 13.68 20.25 23.75
CA TYR A 151 13.49 18.90 23.22
C TYR A 151 12.06 18.70 22.73
N GLN A 152 11.09 19.02 23.59
CA GLN A 152 9.68 18.90 23.25
C GLN A 152 9.29 19.75 22.03
N SER A 153 9.88 20.93 21.84
CA SER A 153 9.59 21.78 20.68
C SER A 153 10.06 21.16 19.36
N ILE A 154 11.20 20.45 19.38
CA ILE A 154 11.73 19.75 18.20
C ILE A 154 10.86 18.54 17.88
N GLU A 155 10.54 17.72 18.88
CA GLU A 155 9.65 16.56 18.68
C GLU A 155 8.26 17.00 18.17
N ASN A 156 7.69 18.05 18.75
CA ASN A 156 6.43 18.63 18.28
C ASN A 156 6.50 19.14 16.83
N SER A 157 7.65 19.61 16.38
CA SER A 157 7.85 20.03 14.99
C SER A 157 7.82 18.84 14.03
N VAL A 158 8.39 17.70 14.43
CA VAL A 158 8.27 16.43 13.69
C VAL A 158 6.81 15.96 13.67
N VAL A 159 6.13 15.94 14.83
CA VAL A 159 4.71 15.56 14.93
C VAL A 159 3.88 16.41 13.97
N ARG A 160 4.03 17.74 14.03
CA ARG A 160 3.35 18.67 13.13
C ARG A 160 3.61 18.33 11.67
N ARG A 161 4.86 18.03 11.31
CA ARG A 161 5.19 17.67 9.94
C ARG A 161 4.51 16.37 9.49
N ILE A 162 4.46 15.35 10.35
CA ILE A 162 3.73 14.10 10.09
C ILE A 162 2.27 14.40 9.76
N TYR A 163 1.60 15.27 10.53
CA TYR A 163 0.23 15.70 10.22
C TYR A 163 0.13 16.40 8.86
N GLU A 164 1.06 17.31 8.54
CA GLU A 164 1.05 18.08 7.28
C GLU A 164 1.28 17.21 6.03
N THR A 165 2.07 16.13 6.16
CA THR A 165 2.37 15.22 5.05
C THR A 165 1.50 13.96 5.02
N SER A 166 0.65 13.76 6.03
CA SER A 166 -0.19 12.58 6.14
C SER A 166 -1.16 12.45 4.95
N PRO A 167 -1.19 11.30 4.28
CA PRO A 167 -2.23 10.99 3.32
C PRO A 167 -3.64 11.02 3.96
N VAL A 168 -4.67 11.33 3.16
CA VAL A 168 -6.07 11.52 3.62
C VAL A 168 -6.68 10.27 4.25
N ASN A 169 -6.19 9.10 3.86
CA ASN A 169 -6.57 7.77 4.35
C ASN A 169 -5.91 7.40 5.69
N TYR A 170 -5.15 8.29 6.32
CA TYR A 170 -4.60 8.06 7.65
C TYR A 170 -5.25 8.94 8.71
N LYS A 171 -5.60 8.32 9.83
CA LYS A 171 -5.97 9.03 11.06
C LYS A 171 -4.78 9.11 11.98
N ILE A 172 -4.24 10.31 12.17
CA ILE A 172 -3.07 10.55 13.01
C ILE A 172 -3.51 10.91 14.42
N VAL A 173 -2.87 10.31 15.42
CA VAL A 173 -2.99 10.69 16.84
C VAL A 173 -1.61 10.77 17.45
N SER A 174 -1.37 11.79 18.28
CA SER A 174 -0.09 12.03 18.93
C SER A 174 -0.24 12.23 20.44
N ASP A 175 0.80 11.97 21.21
CA ASP A 175 0.82 12.08 22.69
C ASP A 175 -0.34 11.31 23.32
N ARG A 176 -0.32 10.00 23.10
CA ARG A 176 -1.43 9.11 23.43
C ARG A 176 -1.01 7.93 24.27
N ILE A 177 -1.90 7.52 25.17
CA ILE A 177 -1.74 6.33 26.00
C ILE A 177 -2.70 5.26 25.51
N LEU A 178 -2.17 4.06 25.25
CA LEU A 178 -2.93 2.84 24.99
C LEU A 178 -2.39 1.72 25.87
N ASN A 179 -3.26 1.15 26.70
CA ASN A 179 -2.91 0.10 27.66
C ASN A 179 -1.69 0.44 28.54
N GLY A 180 -1.60 1.69 28.99
CA GLY A 180 -0.52 2.18 29.86
C GLY A 180 0.78 2.55 29.16
N PHE A 181 0.92 2.30 27.85
CA PHE A 181 2.09 2.71 27.08
C PHE A 181 1.87 4.07 26.42
N LEU A 182 2.88 4.94 26.50
CA LEU A 182 2.91 6.24 25.82
C LEU A 182 3.42 6.08 24.40
N TYR A 183 2.69 6.63 23.44
CA TYR A 183 3.02 6.67 22.03
C TYR A 183 3.20 8.12 21.58
N ASP A 184 4.30 8.38 20.87
CA ASP A 184 4.58 9.70 20.31
C ASP A 184 3.59 10.00 19.17
N VAL A 185 3.53 9.15 18.14
CA VAL A 185 2.52 9.21 17.08
C VAL A 185 2.08 7.83 16.62
N ILE A 186 0.76 7.67 16.44
CA ILE A 186 0.14 6.52 15.77
C ILE A 186 -0.57 7.03 14.52
N ALA A 187 -0.21 6.49 13.36
CA ALA A 187 -0.93 6.70 12.11
C ALA A 187 -1.76 5.46 11.79
N MET A 188 -3.09 5.59 11.86
CA MET A 188 -4.03 4.48 11.63
C MET A 188 -4.52 4.51 10.17
N GLY A 189 -4.16 3.49 9.40
CA GLY A 189 -4.49 3.38 7.96
C GLY A 189 -5.93 2.92 7.75
N GLN A 190 -6.71 3.71 7.02
CA GLN A 190 -8.14 3.48 6.78
C GLN A 190 -8.43 2.71 5.49
N GLY A 191 -7.51 2.69 4.52
CA GLY A 191 -7.67 1.95 3.28
C GLY A 191 -7.32 0.47 3.37
N MET A 192 -7.54 -0.23 2.26
CA MET A 192 -7.42 -1.69 2.21
C MET A 192 -5.99 -2.18 2.44
N PHE A 193 -5.02 -1.44 1.90
CA PHE A 193 -3.59 -1.77 1.92
C PHE A 193 -2.76 -0.88 2.84
N ASP A 194 -3.41 0.10 3.48
CA ASP A 194 -2.74 1.03 4.38
C ASP A 194 -2.43 0.30 5.69
N LYS A 195 -1.14 0.14 5.96
CA LYS A 195 -0.69 -0.37 7.25
C LYS A 195 -0.66 0.76 8.26
N ASP A 196 -0.98 0.43 9.49
CA ASP A 196 -0.74 1.36 10.60
C ASP A 196 0.76 1.61 10.76
N ILE A 197 1.12 2.77 11.28
CA ILE A 197 2.50 3.15 11.53
C ILE A 197 2.60 3.67 12.96
N ILE A 198 3.57 3.16 13.72
CA ILE A 198 3.94 3.73 15.01
C ILE A 198 5.25 4.46 14.82
N PHE A 199 5.23 5.75 15.11
CA PHE A 199 6.41 6.58 15.13
C PHE A 199 6.87 6.75 16.58
N GLU A 200 8.15 6.50 16.82
CA GLU A 200 8.86 6.97 18.01
C GLU A 200 9.81 8.08 17.56
N ILE A 201 9.80 9.22 18.25
CA ILE A 201 10.58 10.39 17.91
C ILE A 201 11.62 10.60 19.01
N LYS A 202 12.87 10.81 18.63
CA LYS A 202 13.96 11.15 19.56
C LYS A 202 14.78 12.29 18.99
N TYR A 203 15.02 13.30 19.81
CA TYR A 203 15.94 14.38 19.47
C TYR A 203 17.27 14.18 20.18
N LEU A 204 18.35 13.95 19.42
CA LEU A 204 19.67 13.61 19.91
C LEU A 204 20.62 14.82 19.80
N GLN A 205 20.91 15.44 20.95
CA GLN A 205 21.84 16.59 21.00
C GLN A 205 23.30 16.17 21.10
N ASN A 206 23.57 14.92 21.51
CA ASN A 206 24.91 14.38 21.73
C ASN A 206 25.13 13.08 20.97
N ASN A 207 26.40 12.67 20.84
CA ASN A 207 26.74 11.35 20.36
C ASN A 207 26.26 10.29 21.36
N ILE A 208 25.55 9.27 20.86
CA ILE A 208 25.06 8.16 21.69
C ILE A 208 25.89 6.90 21.48
N ALA A 209 25.85 6.00 22.45
CA ALA A 209 26.37 4.64 22.29
C ALA A 209 25.37 3.75 21.52
N SER A 210 25.85 2.68 20.88
CA SER A 210 24.99 1.71 20.18
C SER A 210 23.90 1.13 21.09
N SER A 211 24.20 0.91 22.37
CA SER A 211 23.24 0.37 23.35
C SER A 211 22.05 1.31 23.59
N VAL A 212 22.24 2.62 23.46
CA VAL A 212 21.16 3.62 23.59
C VAL A 212 20.25 3.52 22.37
N LEU A 213 20.82 3.44 21.16
CA LEU A 213 20.04 3.21 19.94
C LEU A 213 19.26 1.90 20.04
N ASP A 214 19.89 0.82 20.50
CA ASP A 214 19.22 -0.47 20.68
C ASP A 214 18.06 -0.38 21.69
N SER A 215 18.18 0.45 22.73
CA SER A 215 17.10 0.69 23.70
C SER A 215 15.87 1.37 23.06
N TYR A 216 16.08 2.36 22.19
CA TYR A 216 14.98 2.99 21.44
C TYR A 216 14.31 2.00 20.49
N VAL A 217 15.11 1.16 19.83
CA VAL A 217 14.59 0.10 18.97
C VAL A 217 13.72 -0.86 19.80
N VAL A 218 14.22 -1.37 20.93
CA VAL A 218 13.46 -2.27 21.81
C VAL A 218 12.14 -1.65 22.26
N LYS A 219 12.17 -0.39 22.72
CA LYS A 219 10.97 0.35 23.12
C LYS A 219 9.94 0.43 21.97
N LEU A 220 10.36 0.76 20.75
CA LEU A 220 9.47 0.80 19.60
C LEU A 220 8.87 -0.58 19.25
N TYR A 221 9.62 -1.66 19.46
CA TYR A 221 9.08 -3.01 19.35
C TYR A 221 8.04 -3.34 20.43
N GLU A 222 8.25 -2.90 21.67
CA GLU A 222 7.28 -3.05 22.76
C GLU A 222 5.98 -2.31 22.45
N LEU A 223 6.08 -1.05 22.00
CA LEU A 223 4.93 -0.26 21.54
C LEU A 223 4.20 -0.96 20.39
N SER A 224 4.93 -1.44 19.38
CA SER A 224 4.37 -2.19 18.26
C SER A 224 3.65 -3.47 18.68
N ASN A 225 4.19 -4.20 19.65
CA ASN A 225 3.59 -5.43 20.15
C ASN A 225 2.33 -5.14 20.96
N ASN A 226 2.39 -4.15 21.87
CA ASN A 226 1.23 -3.73 22.64
C ASN A 226 0.09 -3.27 21.72
N TYR A 227 0.38 -2.41 20.74
CA TYR A 227 -0.62 -1.99 19.75
C TYR A 227 -1.23 -3.17 18.99
N SER A 228 -0.40 -4.13 18.57
CA SER A 228 -0.87 -5.31 17.83
C SER A 228 -1.80 -6.18 18.68
N ILE A 229 -1.51 -6.34 19.97
CA ILE A 229 -2.35 -7.09 20.90
C ILE A 229 -3.70 -6.38 21.11
N GLU A 230 -3.69 -5.07 21.32
CA GLU A 230 -4.89 -4.28 21.63
C GLU A 230 -5.81 -4.04 20.42
N THR A 231 -5.26 -4.05 19.22
CA THR A 231 -5.98 -3.70 17.98
C THR A 231 -6.13 -4.85 16.99
N ASN A 232 -5.39 -5.95 17.17
CA ASN A 232 -5.26 -7.04 16.20
C ASN A 232 -4.78 -6.55 14.81
N ARG A 233 -3.96 -5.48 14.76
CA ARG A 233 -3.39 -4.90 13.55
C ARG A 233 -1.88 -4.85 13.68
N LEU A 234 -1.15 -5.24 12.63
CA LEU A 234 0.32 -5.27 12.64
C LEU A 234 0.88 -3.97 12.04
N PRO A 235 1.48 -3.07 12.84
CA PRO A 235 1.97 -1.79 12.35
C PRO A 235 3.40 -1.88 11.80
N ASN A 236 3.72 -0.98 10.88
CA ASN A 236 5.09 -0.58 10.58
C ASN A 236 5.66 0.22 11.77
N LYS A 237 6.96 0.07 12.00
CA LYS A 237 7.70 0.74 13.06
C LYS A 237 8.63 1.76 12.44
N GLU A 238 8.51 3.01 12.83
CA GLU A 238 9.39 4.08 12.35
C GLU A 238 10.03 4.79 13.54
N LEU A 239 11.36 4.71 13.61
CA LEU A 239 12.13 5.48 14.58
C LEU A 239 12.67 6.73 13.89
N ILE A 240 12.21 7.90 14.31
CA ILE A 240 12.68 9.19 13.81
C ILE A 240 13.72 9.75 14.78
N LEU A 241 14.94 9.94 14.29
CA LEU A 241 16.05 10.50 15.03
C LEU A 241 16.37 11.88 14.47
N VAL A 242 16.03 12.92 15.22
CA VAL A 242 16.42 14.29 14.89
C VAL A 242 17.76 14.57 15.55
N THR A 243 18.67 15.19 14.84
CA THR A 243 20.05 15.43 15.28
C THR A 243 20.45 16.88 15.06
N THR A 244 21.46 17.33 15.80
CA THR A 244 22.17 18.57 15.47
C THR A 244 23.10 18.32 14.28
N ASP A 245 23.57 19.39 13.62
CA ASP A 245 24.54 19.27 12.53
C ASP A 245 25.83 18.56 12.96
N GLU A 246 26.23 18.70 14.22
CA GLU A 246 27.44 18.13 14.79
C GLU A 246 27.33 16.62 15.01
N THR A 247 26.15 16.14 15.43
CA THR A 247 25.94 14.72 15.79
C THR A 247 25.48 13.86 14.62
N PHE A 248 24.93 14.46 13.56
CA PHE A 248 24.37 13.75 12.40
C PHE A 248 25.29 12.64 11.86
N ASN A 249 26.56 12.96 11.58
CA ASN A 249 27.50 12.00 10.98
C ASN A 249 27.78 10.79 11.87
N HIS A 250 27.77 10.97 13.19
CA HIS A 250 27.96 9.87 14.14
C HIS A 250 26.72 8.96 14.16
N ILE A 251 25.54 9.56 14.24
CA ILE A 251 24.26 8.84 14.26
C ILE A 251 24.02 8.07 12.96
N ASP A 252 24.25 8.70 11.81
CA ASP A 252 24.11 8.06 10.50
C ASP A 252 25.01 6.81 10.36
N ARG A 253 26.26 6.89 10.85
CA ARG A 253 27.16 5.72 10.88
C ARG A 253 26.63 4.60 11.78
N LEU A 254 26.10 4.91 12.97
CA LEU A 254 25.54 3.89 13.86
C LEU A 254 24.37 3.14 13.22
N ILE A 255 23.54 3.84 12.45
CA ILE A 255 22.35 3.25 11.81
C ILE A 255 22.73 2.41 10.60
N ASN A 256 23.74 2.83 9.84
CA ASN A 256 24.29 2.02 8.75
C ASN A 256 24.90 0.69 9.25
N MET A 257 25.24 0.58 10.54
CA MET A 257 25.68 -0.67 11.17
C MET A 257 24.52 -1.55 11.68
N GLN A 258 23.29 -1.03 11.72
CA GLN A 258 22.12 -1.78 12.17
C GLN A 258 21.67 -2.80 11.11
N LYS A 259 21.26 -3.98 11.57
CA LYS A 259 20.71 -5.01 10.68
C LYS A 259 19.36 -4.57 10.14
N LYS A 260 19.10 -4.82 8.85
CA LYS A 260 17.77 -4.62 8.26
C LYS A 260 16.75 -5.54 8.96
N ARG A 261 15.59 -4.98 9.29
CA ARG A 261 14.48 -5.68 9.94
C ARG A 261 13.19 -5.45 9.13
N ASN A 262 12.29 -6.42 9.11
CA ASN A 262 11.02 -6.29 8.38
C ASN A 262 10.06 -5.32 9.10
N ASN A 263 9.32 -4.52 8.32
CA ASN A 263 8.35 -3.53 8.82
C ASN A 263 8.96 -2.56 9.87
N PHE A 264 10.24 -2.23 9.71
CA PHE A 264 10.99 -1.34 10.58
C PHE A 264 11.91 -0.45 9.74
N SER A 265 11.87 0.85 9.98
CA SER A 265 12.77 1.84 9.40
C SER A 265 13.28 2.80 10.48
N ILE A 266 14.45 3.37 10.22
CA ILE A 266 15.02 4.46 11.00
C ILE A 266 15.21 5.61 10.04
N ILE A 267 14.69 6.78 10.39
CA ILE A 267 14.84 8.01 9.63
C ILE A 267 15.72 8.95 10.46
N VAL A 268 16.85 9.39 9.90
CA VAL A 268 17.76 10.34 10.55
C VAL A 268 17.64 11.66 9.82
N LEU A 269 17.42 12.73 10.58
CA LEU A 269 17.26 14.07 10.04
C LEU A 269 18.06 15.05 10.86
N LYS A 270 18.50 16.12 10.21
CA LYS A 270 18.90 17.35 10.88
C LYS A 270 17.67 18.17 11.23
N GLU A 271 17.78 19.04 12.23
CA GLU A 271 16.70 19.95 12.63
C GLU A 271 16.12 20.76 11.45
N ASN A 272 16.98 21.24 10.54
CA ASN A 272 16.58 22.03 9.37
C ASN A 272 15.98 21.21 8.21
N GLU A 273 15.96 19.88 8.31
CA GLU A 273 15.40 18.97 7.31
C GLU A 273 13.97 18.55 7.64
N ILE A 274 13.50 18.78 8.88
CA ILE A 274 12.16 18.41 9.35
C ILE A 274 11.09 18.93 8.38
N GLU A 275 11.10 20.23 8.08
CA GLU A 275 10.07 20.88 7.24
C GLU A 275 10.01 20.35 5.80
N LYS A 276 11.09 19.73 5.30
CA LYS A 276 11.18 19.23 3.91
C LYS A 276 10.88 17.74 3.80
N THR A 277 10.84 17.03 4.92
CA THR A 277 10.71 15.57 4.94
C THR A 277 9.26 15.15 4.73
N ASN A 278 9.05 14.04 4.02
CA ASN A 278 7.78 13.33 3.95
C ASN A 278 7.95 11.97 4.63
N PHE A 279 7.19 11.73 5.69
CA PHE A 279 7.27 10.52 6.52
C PHE A 279 6.41 9.36 6.03
N PHE A 280 5.73 9.49 4.89
CA PHE A 280 4.86 8.45 4.31
C PHE A 280 5.33 7.93 2.94
N ASN A 281 6.56 8.25 2.54
CA ASN A 281 7.16 7.85 1.25
C ASN A 281 7.94 6.53 1.34
#